data_AF-A0A842Y936-F1
#
_entry.id   AF-A0A842Y936-F1
#
_cell.length_a   1.000
_cell.length_b   1.000
_cell.length_c   1.000
_cell.angle_alpha   90.00
_cell.angle_beta   90.00
_cell.angle_gamma   90.00
#
_symmetry.space_group_name_H-M   'P 1'
#
loop_
_entity.id
_entity.type
_entity.pdbx_description
1 polymer ?
#
loop_
_entity_poly.entity_id
_entity_poly.type
_entity_poly.pdbx_seq_one_letter_code
_entity_poly.pdbx_strand_id
1 'polypeptide(L)'
;KVMNSANGILILGVAWLIFWLGPAFFLFREDPRWGHNFSVPITFVTVGMAFHLRKISCQLIALISAFFIVPTLVAFWSGSTATGIAIGFLGLMIILYFAEKGRESELVHPNPRLNAWLKIHLMTFTYIGLAHMSLIFFLVRWFNPDSFSLYLPAEHHVSTTVFNAMLFILVILAIMERFVKKLGRFQVEKIGFVWAMLMIILPLIAINILGE
;
A
#
# COMPACT_ATOMS: atom_id res chain seq x y z
N LYS A 1 -18.23 -0.71 -12.13
CA LYS A 1 -17.66 -0.57 -10.77
C LYS A 1 -16.13 -0.43 -10.84
N VAL A 2 -15.60 0.47 -11.67
CA VAL A 2 -14.14 0.64 -11.87
C VAL A 2 -13.57 1.71 -10.92
N MET A 3 -14.39 2.64 -10.43
CA MET A 3 -13.95 3.69 -9.52
C MET A 3 -14.25 3.30 -8.06
N ASN A 4 -13.29 2.63 -7.43
CA ASN A 4 -13.29 2.30 -5.99
C ASN A 4 -11.89 2.48 -5.40
N SER A 5 -11.78 2.50 -4.07
CA SER A 5 -10.52 2.76 -3.37
C SER A 5 -9.44 1.72 -3.71
N ALA A 6 -9.81 0.44 -3.92
CA ALA A 6 -8.84 -0.60 -4.23
C ALA A 6 -8.23 -0.45 -5.63
N ASN A 7 -9.04 -0.08 -6.64
CA ASN A 7 -8.53 0.31 -7.96
C ASN A 7 -7.66 1.56 -7.85
N GLY A 8 -8.04 2.51 -7.00
CA GLY A 8 -7.24 3.70 -6.69
C GLY A 8 -5.86 3.31 -6.13
N ILE A 9 -5.82 2.43 -5.13
CA ILE A 9 -4.59 1.91 -4.51
C ILE A 9 -3.75 1.14 -5.54
N LEU A 10 -4.36 0.33 -6.40
CA LEU A 10 -3.64 -0.41 -7.45
C LEU A 10 -2.95 0.56 -8.42
N ILE A 11 -3.68 1.55 -8.94
CA ILE A 11 -3.13 2.56 -9.84
C ILE A 11 -2.07 3.40 -9.13
N LEU A 12 -2.30 3.78 -7.86
CA LEU A 12 -1.33 4.47 -7.03
C LEU A 12 -0.02 3.68 -6.94
N GLY A 13 -0.10 2.37 -6.66
CA GLY A 13 1.06 1.48 -6.63
C GLY A 13 1.80 1.43 -7.96
N VAL A 14 1.09 1.24 -9.07
CA VAL A 14 1.71 1.22 -10.41
C VAL A 14 2.37 2.55 -10.75
N ALA A 15 1.68 3.67 -10.52
CA ALA A 15 2.18 5.01 -10.84
C ALA A 15 3.43 5.35 -10.03
N TRP A 16 3.41 5.10 -8.72
CA TRP A 16 4.59 5.33 -7.87
C TRP A 16 5.75 4.39 -8.21
N LEU A 17 5.47 3.14 -8.59
CA LEU A 17 6.53 2.24 -9.04
C LEU A 17 7.20 2.75 -10.31
N ILE A 18 6.42 3.24 -11.28
CA ILE A 18 6.94 3.87 -12.50
C ILE A 18 7.78 5.11 -12.16
N PHE A 19 7.30 5.94 -11.23
CA PHE A 19 8.03 7.12 -10.78
C PHE A 19 9.41 6.76 -10.18
N TRP A 20 9.47 5.75 -9.32
CA TRP A 20 10.72 5.30 -8.68
C TRP A 20 11.67 4.56 -9.63
N LEU A 21 11.14 3.85 -10.62
CA LEU A 21 11.96 3.19 -11.67
C LEU A 21 12.45 4.16 -12.74
N GLY A 22 11.82 5.32 -12.90
CA GLY A 22 12.17 6.32 -13.89
C GLY A 22 12.68 7.61 -13.25
N PRO A 23 11.83 8.65 -13.13
CA PRO A 23 12.25 9.99 -12.68
C PRO A 23 13.07 10.01 -11.38
N ALA A 24 12.68 9.25 -10.35
CA ALA A 24 13.34 9.27 -9.04
C ALA A 24 14.45 8.22 -8.87
N PHE A 25 14.78 7.45 -9.91
CA PHE A 25 15.77 6.36 -9.80
C PHE A 25 17.18 6.87 -9.44
N PHE A 26 17.51 8.12 -9.76
CA PHE A 26 18.81 8.70 -9.40
C PHE A 26 18.99 8.82 -7.88
N LEU A 27 17.93 9.13 -7.11
CA LEU A 27 17.98 9.22 -5.65
C LEU A 27 18.44 7.89 -5.03
N PHE A 28 17.92 6.77 -5.55
CA PHE A 28 18.35 5.44 -5.12
C PHE A 28 19.80 5.11 -5.48
N ARG A 29 20.27 5.58 -6.64
CA ARG A 29 21.67 5.38 -7.06
C ARG A 29 22.65 6.17 -6.18
N GLU A 30 22.25 7.37 -5.76
CA GLU A 30 23.06 8.21 -4.88
C GLU A 30 23.01 7.74 -3.43
N ASP A 31 21.85 7.27 -2.96
CA ASP A 31 21.68 6.72 -1.62
C ASP A 31 20.77 5.46 -1.64
N PRO A 32 21.35 4.24 -1.49
CA PRO A 32 20.60 3.00 -1.49
C PRO A 32 19.51 2.88 -0.40
N ARG A 33 19.55 3.73 0.63
CA ARG A 33 18.52 3.75 1.69
C ARG A 33 17.14 4.13 1.14
N TRP A 34 17.07 4.82 -0.01
CA TRP A 34 15.80 5.08 -0.72
C TRP A 34 15.12 3.81 -1.25
N GLY A 35 15.77 2.63 -1.19
CA GLY A 35 15.25 1.38 -1.73
C GLY A 35 13.89 0.96 -1.16
N HIS A 36 13.55 1.37 0.07
CA HIS A 36 12.23 1.08 0.64
C HIS A 36 11.07 1.68 -0.17
N ASN A 37 11.32 2.73 -0.96
CA ASN A 37 10.31 3.34 -1.83
C ASN A 37 9.94 2.51 -3.07
N PHE A 38 10.64 1.42 -3.37
CA PHE A 38 10.15 0.41 -4.31
C PHE A 38 9.21 -0.59 -3.61
N SER A 39 9.48 -0.93 -2.35
CA SER A 39 8.69 -1.91 -1.59
C SER A 39 7.26 -1.44 -1.33
N VAL A 40 7.06 -0.16 -0.98
CA VAL A 40 5.75 0.44 -0.70
C VAL A 40 4.79 0.34 -1.89
N PRO A 41 5.12 0.82 -3.10
CA PRO A 41 4.23 0.73 -4.25
C PRO A 41 3.97 -0.72 -4.69
N ILE A 42 4.95 -1.63 -4.56
CA ILE A 42 4.74 -3.06 -4.83
C ILE A 42 3.72 -3.66 -3.85
N THR A 43 3.75 -3.27 -2.58
CA THR A 43 2.73 -3.64 -1.60
C THR A 43 1.36 -3.08 -1.98
N PHE A 44 1.26 -1.84 -2.46
CA PHE A 44 -0.02 -1.31 -2.96
C PHE A 44 -0.56 -2.09 -4.14
N VAL A 45 0.28 -2.49 -5.10
CA VAL A 45 -0.12 -3.36 -6.22
C VAL A 45 -0.66 -4.69 -5.68
N THR A 46 0.06 -5.32 -4.75
CA THR A 46 -0.33 -6.59 -4.12
C THR A 46 -1.70 -6.47 -3.44
N VAL A 47 -1.91 -5.42 -2.63
CA VAL A 47 -3.18 -5.16 -1.94
C VAL A 47 -4.31 -4.86 -2.91
N GLY A 48 -4.06 -4.02 -3.92
CA GLY A 48 -5.01 -3.68 -4.96
C GLY A 48 -5.50 -4.92 -5.72
N MET A 49 -4.57 -5.78 -6.16
CA MET A 49 -4.91 -7.04 -6.82
C MET A 49 -5.78 -7.94 -5.94
N ALA A 50 -5.40 -8.17 -4.69
CA ALA A 50 -6.11 -9.08 -3.78
C ALA A 50 -7.58 -8.72 -3.58
N PHE A 51 -7.90 -7.42 -3.58
CA PHE A 51 -9.29 -6.95 -3.50
C PHE A 51 -10.16 -7.45 -4.66
N HIS A 52 -9.61 -7.49 -5.88
CA HIS A 52 -10.34 -7.94 -7.07
C HIS A 52 -10.49 -9.45 -7.14
N LEU A 53 -9.52 -10.19 -6.61
CA LEU A 53 -9.53 -11.65 -6.64
C LEU A 53 -10.56 -12.25 -5.68
N ARG A 54 -10.78 -11.60 -4.52
CA ARG A 54 -11.77 -12.02 -3.51
C ARG A 54 -11.60 -13.46 -3.01
N LYS A 55 -10.38 -13.99 -3.08
CA LYS A 55 -9.99 -15.30 -2.56
C LYS A 55 -9.27 -15.13 -1.23
N ILE A 56 -9.56 -15.97 -0.24
CA ILE A 56 -8.94 -15.89 1.11
C ILE A 56 -7.42 -15.99 1.02
N SER A 57 -6.92 -16.92 0.21
CA SER A 57 -5.48 -17.11 -0.06
C SER A 57 -4.79 -15.81 -0.49
N CYS A 58 -5.37 -15.12 -1.47
CA CYS A 58 -4.86 -13.84 -1.97
C CYS A 58 -4.95 -12.74 -0.89
N GLN A 59 -6.07 -12.65 -0.18
CA GLN A 59 -6.26 -11.64 0.87
C GLN A 59 -5.30 -11.82 2.05
N LEU A 60 -4.92 -13.07 2.38
CA LEU A 60 -3.89 -13.36 3.38
C LEU A 60 -2.52 -12.86 2.95
N ILE A 61 -2.11 -13.08 1.69
CA ILE A 61 -0.84 -12.54 1.18
C ILE A 61 -0.84 -11.02 1.21
N ALA A 62 -1.94 -10.37 0.82
CA ALA A 62 -2.05 -8.92 0.91
C ALA A 62 -1.97 -8.41 2.35
N LEU A 63 -2.61 -9.08 3.30
CA LEU A 63 -2.50 -8.77 4.73
C LEU A 63 -1.05 -8.85 5.22
N ILE A 64 -0.37 -9.96 4.96
CA ILE A 64 1.02 -10.16 5.39
C ILE A 64 1.93 -9.11 4.74
N SER A 65 1.77 -8.87 3.44
CA SER A 65 2.52 -7.86 2.68
C SER A 65 2.31 -6.44 3.23
N ALA A 66 1.09 -6.08 3.62
CA ALA A 66 0.80 -4.78 4.23
C ALA A 66 1.47 -4.60 5.60
N PHE A 67 1.48 -5.62 6.46
CA PHE A 67 2.14 -5.56 7.77
C PHE A 67 3.66 -5.68 7.68
N PHE A 68 4.18 -6.35 6.65
CA PHE A 68 5.62 -6.44 6.39
C PHE A 68 6.28 -5.07 6.16
N ILE A 69 5.51 -4.06 5.77
CA ILE A 69 6.02 -2.70 5.65
C ILE A 69 6.39 -2.09 7.01
N VAL A 70 5.81 -2.55 8.13
CA VAL A 70 6.16 -2.06 9.47
C VAL A 70 7.65 -2.20 9.76
N PRO A 71 8.25 -3.41 9.76
CA PRO A 71 9.70 -3.57 9.97
C PRO A 71 10.55 -2.82 8.93
N THR A 72 10.05 -2.64 7.70
CA THR A 72 10.72 -1.81 6.68
C THR A 72 10.81 -0.35 7.11
N LEU A 73 9.71 0.23 7.57
CA LEU A 73 9.63 1.64 7.94
C LEU A 73 10.19 1.96 9.34
N VAL A 74 10.52 0.96 10.14
CA VAL A 74 11.30 1.14 11.38
C VAL A 74 12.77 0.76 11.22
N ALA A 75 13.26 0.68 9.97
CA ALA A 75 14.65 0.37 9.63
C ALA A 75 15.17 -0.95 10.24
N PHE A 76 14.36 -2.01 10.25
CA PHE A 76 14.81 -3.32 10.71
C PHE A 76 15.76 -4.00 9.69
N TRP A 77 15.64 -3.63 8.41
CA TRP A 77 16.49 -4.14 7.32
C TRP A 77 16.69 -3.09 6.24
N SER A 78 17.60 -3.38 5.30
CA SER A 78 17.87 -2.53 4.14
C SER A 78 16.67 -2.39 3.20
N GLY A 79 16.62 -1.29 2.45
CA GLY A 79 15.61 -1.08 1.39
C GLY A 79 15.63 -2.17 0.31
N SER A 80 16.80 -2.72 -0.01
CA SER A 80 16.93 -3.84 -0.96
C SER A 80 16.28 -5.11 -0.43
N THR A 81 16.47 -5.43 0.86
CA THR A 81 15.80 -6.56 1.52
C THR A 81 14.29 -6.37 1.52
N ALA A 82 13.82 -5.18 1.87
CA ALA A 82 12.39 -4.85 1.84
C ALA A 82 11.78 -5.03 0.45
N THR A 83 12.47 -4.54 -0.58
CA THR A 83 12.04 -4.63 -1.98
C THR A 83 12.00 -6.07 -2.46
N GLY A 84 13.04 -6.86 -2.16
CA GLY A 84 13.07 -8.28 -2.50
C GLY A 84 11.91 -9.07 -1.90
N ILE A 85 11.57 -8.79 -0.64
CA ILE A 85 10.43 -9.45 0.02
C ILE A 85 9.09 -8.97 -0.54
N ALA A 86 8.94 -7.68 -0.83
CA ALA A 86 7.75 -7.15 -1.50
C ALA A 86 7.54 -7.79 -2.90
N ILE A 87 8.62 -7.93 -3.69
CA ILE A 87 8.60 -8.67 -4.97
C ILE A 87 8.19 -10.12 -4.73
N GLY A 88 8.73 -10.77 -3.70
CA GLY A 88 8.34 -12.14 -3.32
C GLY A 88 6.83 -12.26 -3.05
N PHE A 89 6.25 -11.33 -2.29
CA PHE A 89 4.81 -11.30 -2.05
C PHE A 89 3.98 -11.05 -3.32
N LEU A 90 4.42 -10.14 -4.18
CA LEU A 90 3.75 -9.91 -5.48
C LEU A 90 3.84 -11.15 -6.37
N GLY A 91 4.98 -11.83 -6.40
CA GLY A 91 5.17 -13.11 -7.10
C GLY A 91 4.22 -14.19 -6.57
N LEU A 92 4.14 -14.36 -5.26
CA LEU A 92 3.18 -15.27 -4.62
C LEU A 92 1.73 -14.91 -4.94
N MET A 93 1.39 -13.62 -4.95
CA MET A 93 0.06 -13.15 -5.35
C MET A 93 -0.28 -13.56 -6.78
N ILE A 94 0.65 -13.41 -7.72
CA ILE A 94 0.48 -13.81 -9.12
C ILE A 94 0.33 -15.33 -9.23
N ILE A 95 1.16 -16.10 -8.52
CA ILE A 95 1.05 -17.57 -8.51
C ILE A 95 -0.32 -18.00 -7.97
N LEU A 96 -0.76 -17.45 -6.83
CA LEU A 96 -2.06 -17.74 -6.25
C LEU A 96 -3.21 -17.33 -7.17
N TYR A 97 -3.10 -16.19 -7.85
CA TYR A 97 -4.08 -15.77 -8.85
C TYR A 97 -4.27 -16.84 -9.92
N PHE A 98 -3.18 -17.32 -10.52
CA PHE A 98 -3.26 -18.35 -11.55
C PHE A 98 -3.73 -19.70 -11.00
N ALA A 99 -3.30 -20.06 -9.80
CA ALA A 99 -3.72 -21.30 -9.15
C ALA A 99 -5.22 -21.29 -8.80
N GLU A 100 -5.78 -20.15 -8.39
CA GLU A 100 -7.19 -19.97 -8.04
C GLU A 100 -8.09 -19.71 -9.26
N LYS A 101 -7.49 -19.35 -10.40
CA LYS A 101 -8.23 -19.00 -11.62
C LYS A 101 -8.98 -20.23 -12.15
N GLY A 102 -10.30 -20.10 -12.27
CA GLY A 102 -11.16 -21.16 -12.81
C GLY A 102 -11.47 -22.30 -11.84
N ARG A 103 -11.00 -22.24 -10.58
CA ARG A 103 -11.40 -23.21 -9.56
C ARG A 103 -12.83 -22.95 -9.08
N GLU A 104 -13.60 -24.03 -8.93
CA GLU A 104 -14.91 -24.02 -8.27
C GLU A 104 -14.78 -23.76 -6.77
N SER A 105 -13.65 -24.16 -6.18
CA SER A 105 -13.40 -24.14 -4.74
C SER A 105 -12.04 -23.45 -4.43
N GLU A 106 -12.03 -22.55 -3.44
CA GLU A 106 -10.83 -21.79 -3.01
C GLU A 106 -9.70 -22.70 -2.49
N LEU A 107 -8.44 -22.32 -2.59
CA LEU A 107 -7.35 -23.14 -2.02
C LEU A 107 -7.44 -23.23 -0.49
N VAL A 108 -7.97 -22.20 0.16
CA VAL A 108 -8.15 -22.13 1.60
C VAL A 108 -9.63 -22.29 1.91
N HIS A 109 -9.99 -23.43 2.51
CA HIS A 109 -11.36 -23.81 2.84
C HIS A 109 -11.56 -24.00 4.35
N PRO A 110 -11.67 -22.90 5.12
CA PRO A 110 -11.98 -22.99 6.53
C PRO A 110 -13.46 -23.35 6.72
N ASN A 111 -13.83 -23.71 7.96
CA ASN A 111 -15.23 -23.94 8.31
C ASN A 111 -16.11 -22.71 7.98
N PRO A 112 -17.44 -22.88 7.78
CA PRO A 112 -18.31 -21.80 7.27
C PRO A 112 -18.25 -20.50 8.08
N ARG A 113 -18.16 -20.60 9.41
CA ARG A 113 -18.10 -19.44 10.32
C ARG A 113 -16.82 -18.65 10.11
N LEU A 114 -15.67 -19.34 10.09
CA LEU A 114 -14.38 -18.70 9.87
C LEU A 114 -14.24 -18.17 8.44
N ASN A 115 -14.78 -18.87 7.43
CA ASN A 115 -14.82 -18.42 6.04
C ASN A 115 -15.54 -17.07 5.91
N ALA A 116 -16.75 -16.96 6.48
CA ALA A 116 -17.51 -15.71 6.47
C ALA A 116 -16.75 -14.59 7.19
N TRP A 117 -16.18 -14.88 8.36
CA TRP A 117 -15.42 -13.90 9.12
C TRP A 117 -14.19 -13.39 8.34
N LEU A 118 -13.41 -14.28 7.72
CA LEU A 118 -12.22 -13.92 6.95
C LEU A 118 -12.56 -13.04 5.75
N LYS A 119 -13.60 -13.40 4.98
CA LYS A 119 -14.05 -12.60 3.83
C LYS A 119 -14.50 -11.19 4.23
N ILE A 120 -15.07 -11.05 5.43
CA ILE A 120 -15.48 -9.75 5.97
C ILE A 120 -14.27 -8.96 6.48
N HIS A 121 -13.27 -9.56 7.13
CA HIS A 121 -12.28 -8.79 7.89
C HIS A 121 -10.90 -8.69 7.24
N LEU A 122 -10.47 -9.65 6.41
CA LEU A 122 -9.08 -9.70 5.92
C LEU A 122 -8.63 -8.41 5.25
N MET A 123 -9.39 -7.90 4.26
CA MET A 123 -9.03 -6.65 3.59
C MET A 123 -9.08 -5.43 4.52
N THR A 124 -9.92 -5.44 5.56
CA THR A 124 -9.93 -4.37 6.57
C THR A 124 -8.62 -4.37 7.34
N PHE A 125 -8.14 -5.54 7.78
CA PHE A 125 -6.83 -5.65 8.42
C PHE A 125 -5.70 -5.31 7.46
N THR A 126 -5.80 -5.67 6.18
CA THR A 126 -4.83 -5.25 5.16
C THR A 126 -4.73 -3.73 5.09
N TYR A 127 -5.86 -3.01 5.06
CA TYR A 127 -5.86 -1.54 5.05
C TYR A 127 -5.33 -0.96 6.36
N ILE A 128 -5.64 -1.56 7.51
CA ILE A 128 -5.02 -1.20 8.79
C ILE A 128 -3.49 -1.36 8.72
N GLY A 129 -3.00 -2.43 8.11
CA GLY A 129 -1.57 -2.62 7.84
C GLY A 129 -0.97 -1.46 7.03
N LEU A 130 -1.65 -1.03 5.96
CA LEU A 130 -1.22 0.16 5.20
C LEU A 130 -1.25 1.45 6.03
N ALA A 131 -2.20 1.61 6.95
CA ALA A 131 -2.27 2.79 7.84
C ALA A 131 -1.00 2.96 8.68
N HIS A 132 -0.31 1.86 9.01
CA HIS A 132 0.92 1.93 9.79
C HIS A 132 2.01 2.73 9.07
N MET A 133 1.99 2.82 7.74
CA MET A 133 2.94 3.65 7.00
C MET A 133 2.89 5.11 7.47
N SER A 134 1.68 5.69 7.44
CA SER A 134 1.44 7.06 7.88
C SER A 134 1.70 7.23 9.37
N LEU A 135 1.29 6.25 10.20
CA LEU A 135 1.46 6.35 11.65
C LEU A 135 2.93 6.27 12.07
N ILE A 136 3.71 5.36 11.48
CA ILE A 136 5.16 5.26 11.75
C ILE A 136 5.86 6.53 11.29
N PHE A 137 5.49 7.07 10.13
CA PHE A 137 6.04 8.34 9.65
C PHE A 137 5.83 9.46 10.67
N PHE A 138 4.58 9.75 11.06
CA PHE A 138 4.26 10.90 11.92
C PHE A 138 4.63 10.70 13.39
N LEU A 139 4.47 9.50 13.93
CA LEU A 139 4.62 9.25 15.38
C LEU A 139 6.02 8.78 15.76
N VAL A 140 6.81 8.31 14.81
CA VAL A 140 8.12 7.71 15.08
C VAL A 140 9.22 8.42 14.28
N ARG A 141 9.18 8.33 12.95
CA ARG A 141 10.29 8.81 12.10
C ARG A 141 10.40 10.33 12.10
N TRP A 142 9.28 11.06 12.16
CA TRP A 142 9.28 12.52 12.14
C TRP A 142 10.03 13.14 13.31
N PHE A 143 9.99 12.51 14.49
CA PHE A 143 10.60 13.06 15.70
C PHE A 143 12.01 12.52 15.99
N ASN A 144 12.40 11.41 15.35
CA ASN A 144 13.67 10.73 15.62
C ASN A 144 14.27 10.09 14.36
N PRO A 145 14.54 10.88 13.29
CA PRO A 145 15.01 10.33 12.01
C PRO A 145 16.38 9.64 12.12
N ASP A 146 17.26 10.13 12.99
CA ASP A 146 18.66 9.69 13.09
C ASP A 146 18.78 8.23 13.55
N SER A 147 17.86 7.76 14.38
CA SER A 147 17.83 6.38 14.87
C SER A 147 17.58 5.35 13.75
N PHE A 148 17.10 5.80 12.59
CA PHE A 148 16.77 4.95 11.43
C PHE A 148 17.78 5.09 10.28
N SER A 149 18.78 5.96 10.44
CA SER A 149 19.72 6.39 9.39
C SER A 149 20.55 5.26 8.77
N LEU A 150 20.65 4.10 9.43
CA LEU A 150 21.36 2.94 8.90
C LEU A 150 20.72 2.41 7.60
N TYR A 151 19.39 2.39 7.52
CA TYR A 151 18.67 1.80 6.39
C TYR A 151 17.61 2.70 5.75
N LEU A 152 17.26 3.81 6.39
CA LEU A 152 16.30 4.78 5.87
C LEU A 152 16.94 6.18 5.80
N PRO A 153 16.67 6.97 4.75
CA PRO A 153 17.05 8.37 4.72
C PRO A 153 16.16 9.17 5.68
N ALA A 154 16.63 10.36 6.05
CA ALA A 154 15.79 11.34 6.74
C ALA A 154 14.83 11.95 5.71
N GLU A 155 13.52 11.71 5.88
CA GLU A 155 12.50 12.14 4.91
C GLU A 155 11.62 13.24 5.52
N HIS A 156 12.16 14.46 5.59
CA HIS A 156 11.41 15.64 6.03
C HIS A 156 10.85 16.50 4.89
N HIS A 157 10.85 15.94 3.69
CA HIS A 157 10.29 16.58 2.50
C HIS A 157 8.77 16.79 2.66
N VAL A 158 8.29 17.94 2.18
CA VAL A 158 6.86 18.30 2.20
C VAL A 158 6.06 17.30 1.39
N SER A 159 6.59 16.86 0.26
CA SER A 159 5.99 15.81 -0.58
C SER A 159 5.71 14.52 0.18
N THR A 160 6.66 14.02 0.98
CA THR A 160 6.51 12.83 1.82
C THR A 160 5.46 13.05 2.92
N THR A 161 5.44 14.23 3.54
CA THR A 161 4.45 14.61 4.55
C THR A 161 3.04 14.59 3.98
N VAL A 162 2.84 15.23 2.82
CA VAL A 162 1.55 15.27 2.12
C VAL A 162 1.10 13.87 1.75
N PHE A 163 1.99 13.06 1.18
CA PHE A 163 1.69 11.68 0.82
C PHE A 163 1.20 10.87 2.04
N ASN A 164 1.93 10.90 3.16
CA ASN A 164 1.58 10.15 4.36
C ASN A 164 0.26 10.62 4.99
N ALA A 165 0.00 11.93 5.04
CA ALA A 165 -1.26 12.47 5.53
C ALA A 165 -2.45 12.01 4.67
N MET A 166 -2.30 12.06 3.35
CA MET A 166 -3.33 11.63 2.43
C MET A 166 -3.55 10.11 2.47
N LEU A 167 -2.49 9.31 2.64
CA LEU A 167 -2.59 7.86 2.76
C LEU A 167 -3.44 7.45 3.97
N PHE A 168 -3.27 8.15 5.10
CA PHE A 168 -4.08 7.89 6.29
C PHE A 168 -5.57 8.07 6.03
N ILE A 169 -5.94 9.15 5.34
CA ILE A 169 -7.32 9.42 4.91
C ILE A 169 -7.80 8.36 3.91
N LEU A 170 -6.96 7.99 2.94
CA LEU A 170 -7.30 6.96 1.94
C LEU A 170 -7.64 5.62 2.61
N VAL A 171 -6.87 5.21 3.61
CA VAL A 171 -7.09 3.97 4.35
C VAL A 171 -8.43 3.99 5.07
N ILE A 172 -8.79 5.11 5.72
CA ILE A 172 -10.10 5.27 6.38
C ILE A 172 -11.22 5.15 5.33
N LEU A 173 -11.09 5.83 4.19
CA LEU A 173 -12.06 5.75 3.09
C LEU A 173 -12.18 4.31 2.55
N ALA A 174 -11.06 3.61 2.37
CA ALA A 174 -11.02 2.24 1.86
C ALA A 174 -11.70 1.25 2.81
N ILE A 175 -11.50 1.40 4.13
CA ILE A 175 -12.19 0.62 5.15
C ILE A 175 -13.68 0.96 5.15
N MET A 176 -14.02 2.24 5.17
CA MET A 176 -15.41 2.71 5.19
C MET A 176 -16.19 2.21 3.98
N GLU A 177 -15.59 2.21 2.78
CA GLU A 177 -16.18 1.73 1.54
C GLU A 177 -16.66 0.26 1.63
N ARG A 178 -16.05 -0.55 2.50
CA ARG A 178 -16.45 -1.94 2.70
C ARG A 178 -17.78 -2.08 3.43
N PHE A 179 -18.10 -1.13 4.30
CA PHE A 179 -19.29 -1.15 5.14
C PHE A 179 -20.37 -0.16 4.70
N VAL A 180 -19.96 0.95 4.07
CA VAL A 180 -20.81 2.07 3.69
C VAL A 180 -20.53 2.46 2.24
N LYS A 181 -21.51 2.26 1.35
CA LYS A 181 -21.38 2.59 -0.08
C LYS A 181 -21.67 4.05 -0.39
N LYS A 182 -22.52 4.70 0.41
CA LYS A 182 -22.92 6.10 0.23
C LYS A 182 -23.06 6.81 1.58
N LEU A 183 -22.68 8.08 1.63
CA LEU A 183 -22.94 9.01 2.73
C LEU A 183 -23.79 10.15 2.20
N GLY A 184 -25.10 10.11 2.48
CA GLY A 184 -26.07 11.03 1.88
C GLY A 184 -26.05 10.93 0.35
N ARG A 185 -25.67 12.02 -0.33
CA ARG A 185 -25.58 12.09 -1.80
C ARG A 185 -24.23 11.61 -2.35
N PHE A 186 -23.23 11.42 -1.48
CA PHE A 186 -21.87 11.12 -1.89
C PHE A 186 -21.63 9.61 -2.00
N GLN A 187 -20.94 9.18 -3.06
CA GLN A 187 -20.54 7.78 -3.26
C GLN A 187 -19.14 7.58 -2.70
N VAL A 188 -19.03 6.81 -1.61
CA VAL A 188 -17.75 6.58 -0.90
C VAL A 188 -16.72 5.96 -1.85
N GLU A 189 -17.14 5.01 -2.69
CA GLU A 189 -16.26 4.34 -3.67
C GLU A 189 -15.58 5.35 -4.61
N LYS A 190 -16.33 6.36 -5.09
CA LYS A 190 -15.79 7.39 -5.99
C LYS A 190 -14.86 8.35 -5.27
N ILE A 191 -15.19 8.74 -4.04
CA ILE A 191 -14.35 9.63 -3.24
C ILE A 191 -13.00 8.97 -2.96
N GLY A 192 -13.00 7.71 -2.50
CA GLY A 192 -11.76 6.98 -2.25
C GLY A 192 -10.90 6.81 -3.50
N PHE A 193 -11.53 6.53 -4.65
CA PHE A 193 -10.81 6.48 -5.93
C PHE A 193 -10.19 7.83 -6.32
N VAL A 194 -10.97 8.92 -6.30
CA VAL A 194 -10.48 10.26 -6.64
C VAL A 194 -9.36 10.69 -5.69
N TRP A 195 -9.50 10.38 -4.40
CA TRP A 195 -8.48 10.66 -3.39
C TRP A 195 -7.16 9.96 -3.69
N ALA A 196 -7.20 8.68 -4.08
CA ALA A 196 -6.01 7.96 -4.53
C ALA A 196 -5.37 8.56 -5.79
N MET A 197 -6.16 9.12 -6.72
CA MET A 197 -5.60 9.83 -7.88
C MET A 197 -4.93 11.15 -7.47
N LEU A 198 -5.54 11.89 -6.54
CA LEU A 198 -4.96 13.11 -5.98
C LEU A 198 -3.62 12.82 -5.26
N MET A 199 -3.48 11.65 -4.64
CA MET A 199 -2.21 11.19 -4.04
C MET A 199 -1.08 10.93 -5.06
N ILE A 200 -1.38 10.86 -6.35
CA ILE A 200 -0.36 10.86 -7.40
C ILE A 200 -0.03 12.32 -7.76
N ILE A 201 -1.07 13.13 -7.98
CA ILE A 201 -0.92 14.49 -8.51
C ILE A 201 -0.28 15.45 -7.50
N LEU A 202 -0.80 15.50 -6.26
CA LEU A 202 -0.38 16.51 -5.28
C LEU A 202 1.08 16.35 -4.83
N PRO A 203 1.58 15.14 -4.51
CA PRO A 203 3.01 14.99 -4.20
C PRO A 203 3.92 15.34 -5.38
N LEU A 204 3.54 14.98 -6.61
CA LEU A 204 4.32 15.37 -7.80
C LEU A 204 4.32 16.88 -8.04
N ILE A 205 3.23 17.58 -7.75
CA ILE A 205 3.19 19.05 -7.77
C ILE A 205 4.11 19.62 -6.69
N ALA A 206 4.08 19.06 -5.47
CA ALA A 206 4.96 19.51 -4.39
C ALA A 206 6.44 19.36 -4.76
N ILE A 207 6.83 18.20 -5.31
CA ILE A 207 8.18 17.93 -5.84
C ILE A 207 8.58 19.00 -6.86
N ASN A 208 7.75 19.24 -7.88
CA ASN A 208 8.07 20.19 -8.95
C ASN A 208 8.11 21.67 -8.51
N ILE A 209 7.23 22.08 -7.59
CA ILE A 209 7.16 23.47 -7.13
C ILE A 209 8.26 23.78 -6.11
N LEU A 210 8.53 22.83 -5.21
CA LEU A 210 9.45 23.04 -4.09
C LEU A 210 10.90 22.65 -4.42
N GLY A 211 11.14 21.98 -5.54
CA GLY A 211 12.46 21.52 -5.94
C GLY A 211 13.00 20.42 -5.02
N GLU A 212 12.10 19.61 -4.47
CA GLU A 212 12.40 18.44 -3.63
C GLU A 212 12.70 17.20 -4.46
#